data_AF-A0A963D725-F1
#
_entry.id   AF-A0A963D725-F1
#
_cell.length_a   1.000
_cell.length_b   1.000
_cell.length_c   1.000
_cell.angle_alpha   90.00
_cell.angle_beta   90.00
_cell.angle_gamma   90.00
#
_symmetry.space_group_name_H-M   'P 1'
#
loop_
_entity.id
_entity.type
_entity.pdbx_description
1 polymer ?
#
loop_
_entity_poly.entity_id
_entity_poly.type
_entity_poly.pdbx_seq_one_letter_code
_entity_poly.pdbx_strand_id
1 'polypeptide(L)'
;MAPTTSVAATINRHSLFFIPYHPCNVDVDDSALTRHTPHADAARAEQFRRKLRTERIVAREALPADLYSQFNRRIIAGLEKLLARLAPTRLGFCWPYRGEPDLRPLVIDWLAGDPRRTAAIPVVTRTATPMVFRKWTADARMSRDRHGIPIPAEDITIEPDAVLIPLNVFDAQGYRLGYGGGYFDRTFAAMRTPPVGIGVAFELARTDSIHPLAHDHPMDFIVTEAGLVFERSPVCG
;
A
#
# COMPACT_ATOMS: atom_id res chain seq x y z
N MET A 1 -14.50 -12.23 -65.63
CA MET A 1 -13.55 -11.71 -64.62
C MET A 1 -12.81 -12.91 -64.05
N ALA A 2 -11.51 -12.98 -64.32
CA ALA A 2 -10.67 -14.16 -64.12
C ALA A 2 -10.29 -14.40 -62.64
N PRO A 3 -10.17 -15.66 -62.20
CA PRO A 3 -9.38 -16.03 -61.02
C PRO A 3 -7.98 -16.46 -61.45
N THR A 4 -6.95 -16.07 -60.70
CA THR A 4 -5.56 -16.46 -60.96
C THR A 4 -5.07 -17.46 -59.92
N THR A 5 -4.48 -18.52 -60.45
CA THR A 5 -4.06 -19.78 -59.85
C THR A 5 -2.81 -19.66 -58.96
N SER A 6 -2.77 -20.51 -57.93
CA SER A 6 -1.65 -20.80 -57.02
C SER A 6 -0.48 -21.52 -57.73
N VAL A 7 0.75 -21.21 -57.33
CA VAL A 7 1.94 -22.02 -57.64
C VAL A 7 2.78 -22.20 -56.37
N ALA A 8 2.99 -23.46 -56.00
CA ALA A 8 3.90 -23.90 -54.96
C ALA A 8 5.33 -24.05 -55.51
N ALA A 9 6.35 -23.81 -54.68
CA ALA A 9 7.73 -24.17 -54.97
C ALA A 9 8.44 -24.73 -53.72
N THR A 10 8.80 -26.00 -53.83
CA THR A 10 9.61 -26.81 -52.91
C THR A 10 11.07 -26.37 -52.94
N ILE A 11 11.74 -26.29 -51.78
CA ILE A 11 13.21 -26.21 -51.72
C ILE A 11 13.75 -27.30 -50.78
N ASN A 12 14.62 -28.11 -51.38
CA ASN A 12 15.32 -29.26 -50.84
C ASN A 12 16.66 -28.79 -50.22
N ARG A 13 17.02 -29.24 -49.01
CA ARG A 13 18.32 -28.95 -48.37
C ARG A 13 19.22 -30.20 -48.46
N HIS A 14 20.40 -30.06 -49.06
CA HIS A 14 21.51 -31.01 -48.91
C HIS A 14 22.85 -30.27 -48.77
N SER A 15 23.53 -30.63 -47.68
CA SER A 15 24.97 -30.71 -47.39
C SER A 15 25.97 -29.78 -48.07
N LEU A 16 26.72 -29.02 -47.25
CA LEU A 16 28.08 -28.58 -47.56
C LEU A 16 29.04 -28.79 -46.37
N PHE A 17 30.06 -29.58 -46.70
CA PHE A 17 31.42 -29.79 -46.19
C PHE A 17 32.07 -28.76 -45.22
N PHE A 18 32.60 -29.33 -44.12
CA PHE A 18 33.84 -29.12 -43.34
C PHE A 18 35.01 -28.39 -44.09
N ILE A 19 35.74 -27.36 -43.60
CA ILE A 19 36.94 -27.24 -42.68
C ILE A 19 37.53 -25.79 -42.86
N PRO A 20 38.42 -25.13 -42.04
CA PRO A 20 38.89 -25.33 -40.65
C PRO A 20 38.70 -24.10 -39.70
N TYR A 21 38.92 -24.39 -38.42
CA TYR A 21 39.10 -23.49 -37.29
C TYR A 21 40.51 -22.85 -37.27
N HIS A 22 40.61 -21.54 -37.05
CA HIS A 22 41.81 -20.87 -36.48
C HIS A 22 41.37 -19.67 -35.61
N PRO A 23 42.07 -19.41 -34.48
CA PRO A 23 41.54 -18.60 -33.39
C PRO A 23 41.92 -17.13 -33.56
N CYS A 24 40.92 -16.25 -33.62
CA CYS A 24 41.15 -14.83 -33.36
C CYS A 24 40.81 -14.56 -31.90
N ASN A 25 41.86 -14.32 -31.11
CA ASN A 25 41.78 -13.63 -29.83
C ASN A 25 40.98 -12.34 -30.03
N VAL A 26 39.78 -12.27 -29.48
CA VAL A 26 39.14 -10.99 -29.18
C VAL A 26 39.51 -10.67 -27.75
N ASP A 27 40.38 -9.67 -27.60
CA ASP A 27 40.60 -8.99 -26.33
C ASP A 27 39.24 -8.52 -25.81
N VAL A 28 38.77 -9.14 -24.73
CA VAL A 28 37.60 -8.67 -24.02
C VAL A 28 38.05 -7.44 -23.23
N ASP A 29 37.73 -6.27 -23.77
CA ASP A 29 37.85 -5.00 -23.07
C ASP A 29 37.04 -5.06 -21.76
N ASP A 30 37.76 -5.03 -20.64
CA ASP A 30 37.27 -5.08 -19.27
C ASP A 30 36.74 -3.69 -18.85
N SER A 31 35.79 -3.16 -19.63
CA SER A 31 35.18 -1.85 -19.38
C SER A 31 33.68 -1.95 -19.09
N ALA A 32 33.36 -1.69 -17.82
CA ALA A 32 32.03 -1.31 -17.31
C ALA A 32 30.97 -2.40 -17.05
N LEU A 33 31.31 -3.50 -16.37
CA LEU A 33 30.35 -4.15 -15.46
C LEU A 33 30.32 -3.37 -14.14
N THR A 34 29.47 -2.34 -14.08
CA THR A 34 29.16 -1.67 -12.81
C THR A 34 28.51 -2.70 -11.89
N ARG A 35 29.30 -3.27 -10.98
CA ARG A 35 28.82 -4.20 -9.94
C ARG A 35 27.74 -3.48 -9.12
N HIS A 36 26.48 -3.67 -9.49
CA HIS A 36 25.32 -3.28 -8.69
C HIS A 36 25.34 -4.14 -7.44
N THR A 37 25.75 -3.55 -6.33
CA THR A 37 25.68 -4.22 -5.03
C THR A 37 24.25 -4.07 -4.51
N PRO A 38 23.58 -5.16 -4.08
CA PRO A 38 22.20 -5.11 -3.58
C PRO A 38 21.97 -4.06 -2.48
N HIS A 39 23.02 -3.76 -1.71
CA HIS A 39 22.99 -2.74 -0.68
C HIS A 39 22.91 -1.31 -1.24
N ALA A 40 23.59 -1.01 -2.35
CA ALA A 40 23.51 0.30 -3.00
C ALA A 40 22.10 0.53 -3.58
N ASP A 41 21.47 -0.51 -4.12
CA ASP A 41 20.12 -0.43 -4.68
C ASP A 41 19.06 -0.26 -3.59
N ALA A 42 19.19 -0.96 -2.45
CA ALA A 42 18.33 -0.76 -1.29
C ALA A 42 18.45 0.66 -0.70
N ALA A 43 19.67 1.21 -0.61
CA ALA A 43 19.89 2.56 -0.11
C ALA A 43 19.29 3.63 -1.04
N ARG A 44 19.44 3.45 -2.36
CA ARG A 44 18.81 4.32 -3.38
C ARG A 44 17.28 4.25 -3.30
N ALA A 45 16.72 3.04 -3.18
CA ALA A 45 15.29 2.85 -3.02
C ALA A 45 14.76 3.55 -1.77
N GLU A 46 15.44 3.43 -0.61
CA GLU A 46 14.99 4.11 0.61
C GLU A 46 15.12 5.64 0.51
N GLN A 47 16.17 6.16 -0.15
CA GLN A 47 16.29 7.59 -0.40
C GLN A 47 15.13 8.11 -1.27
N PHE A 48 14.77 7.37 -2.32
CA PHE A 48 13.61 7.66 -3.17
C PHE A 48 12.31 7.67 -2.36
N ARG A 49 12.05 6.59 -1.59
CA ARG A 49 10.85 6.45 -0.74
C ARG A 49 10.75 7.59 0.28
N ARG A 50 11.88 8.00 0.88
CA ARG A 50 11.94 9.13 1.81
C ARG A 50 11.57 10.45 1.15
N LYS A 51 12.12 10.72 -0.04
CA LYS A 51 11.80 11.94 -0.80
C LYS A 51 10.30 12.00 -1.11
N LEU A 52 9.75 10.90 -1.64
CA LEU A 52 8.36 10.83 -2.05
C LEU A 52 7.39 11.00 -0.86
N ARG A 53 7.68 10.38 0.30
CA ARG A 53 6.93 10.60 1.54
C ARG A 53 6.90 12.08 1.93
N THR A 54 8.06 12.73 1.96
CA THR A 54 8.15 14.15 2.33
C THR A 54 7.33 15.03 1.38
N GLU A 55 7.49 14.84 0.07
CA GLU A 55 6.77 15.62 -0.94
C GLU A 55 5.25 15.47 -0.83
N ARG A 56 4.75 14.23 -0.67
CA ARG A 56 3.30 13.98 -0.57
C ARG A 56 2.69 14.47 0.73
N ILE A 57 3.40 14.35 1.86
CA ILE A 57 2.92 14.88 3.13
C ILE A 57 2.85 16.42 3.07
N VAL A 58 3.87 17.09 2.53
CA VAL A 58 3.85 18.55 2.36
C VAL A 58 2.70 18.99 1.46
N ALA A 59 2.51 18.32 0.31
CA ALA A 59 1.39 18.61 -0.58
C ALA A 59 0.03 18.42 0.10
N ARG A 60 -0.12 17.37 0.93
CA ARG A 60 -1.34 17.12 1.71
C ARG A 60 -1.60 18.18 2.76
N GLU A 61 -0.58 18.57 3.53
CA GLU A 61 -0.72 19.62 4.56
C GLU A 61 -1.04 20.99 3.96
N ALA A 62 -0.69 21.21 2.69
CA ALA A 62 -1.01 22.42 1.94
C ALA A 62 -2.39 22.39 1.26
N LEU A 63 -3.20 21.32 1.41
CA LEU A 63 -4.54 21.27 0.84
C LEU A 63 -5.42 22.41 1.40
N PRO A 64 -6.06 23.20 0.53
CA PRO A 64 -7.10 24.14 0.95
C PRO A 64 -8.20 23.44 1.75
N ALA A 65 -8.68 24.10 2.82
CA ALA A 65 -9.61 23.49 3.78
C ALA A 65 -10.94 23.03 3.15
N ASP A 66 -11.42 23.74 2.13
CA ASP A 66 -12.62 23.42 1.35
C ASP A 66 -12.42 22.15 0.51
N LEU A 67 -11.27 22.03 -0.17
CA LEU A 67 -10.90 20.83 -0.92
C LEU A 67 -10.69 19.64 0.01
N TYR A 68 -9.96 19.83 1.12
CA TYR A 68 -9.81 18.80 2.15
C TYR A 68 -11.17 18.28 2.62
N SER A 69 -12.09 19.19 2.97
CA SER A 69 -13.42 18.83 3.45
C SER A 69 -14.24 18.11 2.37
N GLN A 70 -14.16 18.56 1.11
CA GLN A 70 -14.82 17.90 -0.02
C GLN A 70 -14.27 16.49 -0.25
N PHE A 71 -12.96 16.34 -0.27
CA PHE A 71 -12.29 15.06 -0.51
C PHE A 71 -12.54 14.08 0.64
N ASN A 72 -12.46 14.53 1.89
CA ASN A 72 -12.74 13.69 3.06
C ASN A 72 -14.17 13.15 3.03
N ARG A 73 -15.17 13.96 2.64
CA ARG A 73 -16.56 13.48 2.47
C ARG A 73 -16.67 12.40 1.39
N ARG A 74 -15.97 12.55 0.26
CA ARG A 74 -15.98 11.54 -0.82
C ARG A 74 -15.32 10.24 -0.37
N ILE A 75 -14.20 10.33 0.36
CA ILE A 75 -13.53 9.18 0.97
C ILE A 75 -14.48 8.44 1.91
N ILE A 76 -15.13 9.16 2.83
CA ILE A 76 -16.11 8.58 3.77
C ILE A 76 -17.21 7.84 3.00
N ALA A 77 -17.83 8.47 1.99
CA ALA A 77 -18.87 7.83 1.19
C ALA A 77 -18.38 6.57 0.43
N GLY A 78 -17.13 6.56 -0.03
CA GLY A 78 -16.51 5.37 -0.62
C GLY A 78 -16.30 4.25 0.40
N LEU A 79 -15.82 4.61 1.59
CA LEU A 79 -15.60 3.67 2.69
C LEU A 79 -16.91 3.09 3.23
N GLU A 80 -17.98 3.87 3.34
CA GLU A 80 -19.31 3.37 3.75
C GLU A 80 -19.78 2.23 2.85
N LYS A 81 -19.68 2.41 1.53
CA LYS A 81 -20.03 1.37 0.54
C LYS A 81 -19.16 0.13 0.69
N LEU A 82 -17.85 0.32 0.89
CA LEU A 82 -16.93 -0.79 1.06
C LEU A 82 -17.18 -1.55 2.37
N LEU A 83 -17.39 -0.84 3.49
CA LEU A 83 -17.67 -1.43 4.79
C LEU A 83 -19.03 -2.14 4.80
N ALA A 84 -20.04 -1.64 4.07
CA ALA A 84 -21.30 -2.36 3.88
C ALA A 84 -21.10 -3.68 3.13
N ARG A 85 -20.19 -3.72 2.15
CA ARG A 85 -19.84 -4.94 1.40
C ARG A 85 -19.04 -5.94 2.24
N LEU A 86 -18.04 -5.47 2.99
CA LEU A 86 -17.16 -6.31 3.79
C LEU A 86 -17.81 -6.77 5.11
N ALA A 87 -18.76 -6.00 5.62
CA ALA A 87 -19.47 -6.22 6.88
C ALA A 87 -18.56 -6.59 8.08
N PRO A 88 -17.45 -5.86 8.33
CA PRO A 88 -16.63 -6.12 9.50
C PRO A 88 -17.41 -5.91 10.79
N THR A 89 -16.95 -6.53 11.87
CA THR A 89 -17.48 -6.31 13.22
C THR A 89 -16.44 -5.66 14.14
N ARG A 90 -15.16 -5.65 13.76
CA ARG A 90 -14.06 -5.11 14.56
C ARG A 90 -13.15 -4.27 13.68
N LEU A 91 -13.36 -2.96 13.69
CA LEU A 91 -12.69 -2.03 12.77
C LEU A 91 -11.50 -1.35 13.46
N GLY A 92 -10.29 -1.58 12.95
CA GLY A 92 -9.14 -0.75 13.27
C GLY A 92 -9.17 0.54 12.46
N PHE A 93 -8.82 1.68 13.05
CA PHE A 93 -8.59 2.93 12.32
C PHE A 93 -7.53 3.77 13.02
N CYS A 94 -6.86 4.65 12.26
CA CYS A 94 -5.88 5.57 12.82
C CYS A 94 -6.52 6.89 13.25
N TRP A 95 -5.99 7.48 14.32
CA TRP A 95 -6.28 8.88 14.62
C TRP A 95 -5.63 9.77 13.54
N PRO A 96 -6.34 10.75 12.96
CA PRO A 96 -5.82 11.55 11.85
C PRO A 96 -4.59 12.35 12.29
N TYR A 97 -3.54 12.32 11.46
CA TYR A 97 -2.30 13.02 11.72
C TYR A 97 -1.79 13.73 10.47
N ARG A 98 -1.31 14.98 10.61
CA ARG A 98 -0.69 15.75 9.51
C ARG A 98 -1.50 15.79 8.21
N GLY A 99 -2.74 16.28 8.33
CA GLY A 99 -3.66 16.46 7.21
C GLY A 99 -4.18 15.16 6.58
N GLU A 100 -4.06 14.01 7.25
CA GLU A 100 -4.72 12.77 6.83
C GLU A 100 -6.26 12.90 6.80
N PRO A 101 -6.96 12.06 6.02
CA PRO A 101 -8.41 11.94 6.11
C PRO A 101 -8.88 11.68 7.54
N ASP A 102 -9.86 12.46 8.00
CA ASP A 102 -10.47 12.26 9.31
C ASP A 102 -11.64 11.29 9.22
N LEU A 103 -11.41 10.07 9.72
CA LEU A 103 -12.33 8.95 9.67
C LEU A 103 -13.16 8.78 10.95
N ARG A 104 -12.94 9.64 11.97
CA ARG A 104 -13.68 9.53 13.23
C ARG A 104 -15.20 9.63 13.03
N PRO A 105 -15.75 10.55 12.21
CA PRO A 105 -17.19 10.61 11.97
C PRO A 105 -17.74 9.29 11.39
N LEU A 106 -17.06 8.74 10.37
CA LEU A 106 -17.41 7.44 9.78
C LEU A 106 -17.46 6.32 10.83
N VAL A 107 -16.44 6.24 11.69
CA VAL A 107 -16.35 5.17 12.69
C VAL A 107 -17.43 5.32 13.77
N ILE A 108 -17.73 6.56 14.20
CA ILE A 108 -18.82 6.84 15.15
C ILE A 108 -20.16 6.40 14.58
N ASP A 109 -20.48 6.79 13.35
CA ASP A 109 -21.74 6.43 12.69
C ASP A 109 -21.82 4.90 12.46
N TRP A 110 -20.70 4.29 12.06
CA TRP A 110 -20.61 2.85 11.89
C TRP A 110 -20.84 2.07 13.20
N LEU A 111 -20.28 2.54 14.33
CA LEU A 111 -20.52 1.95 15.65
C LEU A 111 -22.00 2.07 16.08
N ALA A 112 -22.61 3.23 15.84
CA ALA A 112 -24.01 3.48 16.20
C ALA A 112 -24.99 2.56 15.44
N GLY A 113 -24.61 2.07 14.26
CA GLY A 113 -25.45 1.21 13.43
C GLY A 113 -25.61 -0.23 13.90
N ASP A 114 -24.75 -0.75 14.78
CA ASP A 114 -24.88 -2.13 15.31
C ASP A 114 -24.11 -2.29 16.64
N PRO A 115 -24.78 -2.65 17.76
CA PRO A 115 -24.15 -2.77 19.07
C PRO A 115 -23.08 -3.87 19.18
N ARG A 116 -22.98 -4.77 18.20
CA ARG A 116 -21.93 -5.81 18.15
C ARG A 116 -20.62 -5.26 17.58
N ARG A 117 -20.64 -4.08 16.94
CA ARG A 117 -19.46 -3.47 16.33
C ARG A 117 -18.54 -2.90 17.39
N THR A 118 -17.25 -3.04 17.17
CA THR A 118 -16.21 -2.45 18.02
C THR A 118 -15.14 -1.80 17.16
N ALA A 119 -14.54 -0.73 17.68
CA ALA A 119 -13.46 -0.02 17.01
C ALA A 119 -12.18 -0.10 17.85
N ALA A 120 -11.04 0.03 17.19
CA ALA A 120 -9.75 0.11 17.85
C ALA A 120 -8.77 1.06 17.15
N ILE A 121 -7.89 1.64 17.96
CA ILE A 121 -6.76 2.46 17.51
C ILE A 121 -5.48 1.62 17.60
N PRO A 122 -4.64 1.57 16.55
CA PRO A 122 -3.33 0.96 16.63
C PRO A 122 -2.41 1.78 17.55
N VAL A 123 -1.73 1.10 18.47
CA VAL A 123 -0.84 1.70 19.45
C VAL A 123 0.53 1.03 19.38
N VAL A 124 1.57 1.88 19.26
CA VAL A 124 2.96 1.47 19.34
C VAL A 124 3.37 1.38 20.81
N THR A 125 3.52 0.16 21.32
CA THR A 125 3.99 -0.08 22.70
C THR A 125 5.51 0.00 22.81
N ARG A 126 6.23 -0.42 21.76
CA ARG A 126 7.69 -0.36 21.68
C ARG A 126 8.15 -0.09 20.24
N THR A 127 9.26 0.62 20.09
CA THR A 127 9.87 0.85 18.78
C THR A 127 10.23 -0.49 18.12
N ALA A 128 9.96 -0.61 16.82
CA ALA A 128 10.27 -1.78 16.00
C ALA A 128 9.59 -3.10 16.44
N THR A 129 8.47 -3.04 17.16
CA THR A 129 7.61 -4.20 17.45
C THR A 129 6.27 -4.10 16.72
N PRO A 130 5.54 -5.22 16.57
CA PRO A 130 4.12 -5.18 16.22
C PRO A 130 3.35 -4.21 17.12
N MET A 131 2.36 -3.56 16.54
CA MET A 131 1.40 -2.74 17.28
C MET A 131 0.38 -3.63 17.98
N VAL A 132 -0.26 -3.08 19.01
CA VAL A 132 -1.49 -3.63 19.55
C VAL A 132 -2.65 -2.72 19.14
N PHE A 133 -3.84 -3.28 18.95
CA PHE A 133 -5.04 -2.50 18.68
C PHE A 133 -5.82 -2.35 19.97
N ARG A 134 -5.90 -1.12 20.51
CA ARG A 134 -6.64 -0.83 21.74
C ARG A 134 -8.06 -0.41 21.42
N LYS A 135 -9.03 -0.99 22.13
CA LYS A 135 -10.45 -0.68 22.01
C LYS A 135 -10.67 0.83 22.18
N TRP A 136 -11.53 1.36 21.32
CA TRP A 136 -11.90 2.76 21.31
C TRP A 136 -13.41 2.93 21.24
N THR A 137 -13.90 3.96 21.91
CA THR A 137 -15.28 4.46 21.87
C THR A 137 -15.23 5.98 21.84
N ALA A 138 -16.33 6.63 21.45
CA ALA A 138 -16.38 8.10 21.36
C ALA A 138 -16.15 8.81 22.72
N ASP A 139 -16.46 8.12 23.81
CA ASP A 139 -16.28 8.54 25.21
C ASP A 139 -15.00 8.02 25.86
N ALA A 140 -14.16 7.27 25.13
CA ALA A 140 -12.95 6.69 25.68
C ALA A 140 -12.02 7.77 26.23
N ARG A 141 -11.46 7.52 27.42
CA ARG A 141 -10.38 8.36 27.95
C ARG A 141 -9.14 8.22 27.07
N MET A 142 -8.64 9.35 26.59
CA MET A 142 -7.48 9.39 25.69
C MET A 142 -6.23 9.87 26.42
N SER A 143 -5.08 9.27 26.11
CA SER A 143 -3.75 9.80 26.39
C SER A 143 -3.05 10.16 25.07
N ARG A 144 -1.79 10.60 25.12
CA ARG A 144 -0.99 10.90 23.92
C ARG A 144 0.19 9.94 23.82
N ASP A 145 0.47 9.50 22.61
CA ASP A 145 1.69 8.75 22.32
C ASP A 145 2.92 9.68 22.25
N ARG A 146 4.09 9.10 21.92
CA ARG A 146 5.36 9.84 21.77
C ARG A 146 5.36 10.91 20.67
N HIS A 147 4.41 10.86 19.74
CA HIS A 147 4.22 11.83 18.66
C HIS A 147 3.09 12.82 18.97
N GLY A 148 2.50 12.76 20.16
CA GLY A 148 1.37 13.59 20.56
C GLY A 148 0.02 13.11 20.01
N ILE A 149 -0.02 11.95 19.34
CA ILE A 149 -1.24 11.40 18.73
C ILE A 149 -2.12 10.79 19.84
N PRO A 150 -3.41 11.15 19.90
CA PRO A 150 -4.35 10.56 20.85
C PRO A 150 -4.46 9.03 20.71
N ILE A 151 -4.36 8.33 21.83
CA ILE A 151 -4.54 6.88 21.94
C ILE A 151 -5.44 6.54 23.14
N PRO A 152 -6.18 5.42 23.13
CA PRO A 152 -6.92 4.96 24.30
C PRO A 152 -5.99 4.78 25.51
N ALA A 153 -6.38 5.37 26.64
CA ALA A 153 -5.64 5.27 27.90
C ALA A 153 -5.80 3.90 28.56
N GLU A 154 -6.92 3.23 28.32
CA GLU A 154 -7.17 1.86 28.75
C GLU A 154 -6.42 0.87 27.87
N ASP A 155 -5.82 -0.16 28.47
CA ASP A 155 -5.06 -1.19 27.75
C ASP A 155 -5.93 -2.41 27.42
N ILE A 156 -7.12 -2.18 26.89
CA ILE A 156 -8.02 -3.24 26.43
C ILE A 156 -7.72 -3.48 24.96
N THR A 157 -7.12 -4.63 24.64
CA THR A 157 -6.77 -4.99 23.26
C THR A 157 -7.87 -5.79 22.58
N ILE A 158 -8.06 -5.55 21.28
CA ILE A 158 -8.93 -6.36 20.42
C ILE A 158 -8.23 -6.64 19.08
N GLU A 159 -8.54 -7.76 18.44
CA GLU A 159 -8.05 -8.06 17.09
C GLU A 159 -9.08 -7.59 16.05
N PRO A 160 -8.74 -6.61 15.20
CA PRO A 160 -9.65 -6.17 14.13
C PRO A 160 -9.81 -7.25 13.05
N ASP A 161 -10.93 -7.25 12.36
CA ASP A 161 -11.15 -8.02 11.13
C ASP A 161 -10.92 -7.17 9.86
N ALA A 162 -11.02 -5.84 9.96
CA ALA A 162 -10.59 -4.90 8.94
C ALA A 162 -9.86 -3.69 9.57
N VAL A 163 -8.93 -3.07 8.86
CA VAL A 163 -8.20 -1.88 9.33
C VAL A 163 -8.12 -0.80 8.26
N LEU A 164 -8.57 0.40 8.61
CA LEU A 164 -8.41 1.62 7.82
C LEU A 164 -7.03 2.24 8.08
N ILE A 165 -6.17 2.24 7.06
CA ILE A 165 -4.76 2.64 7.15
C ILE A 165 -4.53 3.89 6.30
N PRO A 166 -4.20 5.05 6.90
CA PRO A 166 -3.78 6.22 6.14
C PRO A 166 -2.49 5.95 5.35
N LEU A 167 -2.47 6.37 4.08
CA LEU A 167 -1.31 6.21 3.21
C LEU A 167 -0.69 7.58 2.90
N ASN A 168 0.63 7.71 3.07
CA ASN A 168 1.35 8.91 2.63
C ASN A 168 1.66 8.87 1.15
N VAL A 169 1.91 7.66 0.62
CA VAL A 169 2.08 7.38 -0.80
C VAL A 169 1.47 6.00 -1.08
N PHE A 170 0.90 5.81 -2.26
CA PHE A 170 0.49 4.49 -2.72
C PHE A 170 0.67 4.33 -4.23
N ASP A 171 0.81 3.09 -4.68
CA ASP A 171 0.93 2.77 -6.10
C ASP A 171 -0.24 1.91 -6.63
N ALA A 172 -0.23 1.69 -7.94
CA ALA A 172 -1.27 0.93 -8.64
C ALA A 172 -1.29 -0.57 -8.29
N GLN A 173 -0.26 -1.07 -7.60
CA GLN A 173 -0.16 -2.48 -7.18
C GLN A 173 -0.63 -2.68 -5.74
N GLY A 174 -1.13 -1.63 -5.09
CA GLY A 174 -1.65 -1.68 -3.73
C GLY A 174 -0.57 -1.53 -2.65
N TYR A 175 0.69 -1.30 -3.04
CA TYR A 175 1.76 -1.03 -2.09
C TYR A 175 1.72 0.42 -1.63
N ARG A 176 2.27 0.67 -0.44
CA ARG A 176 2.15 1.97 0.22
C ARG A 176 3.40 2.38 0.98
N LEU A 177 3.54 3.67 1.20
CA LEU A 177 4.48 4.25 2.16
C LEU A 177 3.71 4.88 3.32
N GLY A 178 4.04 4.46 4.54
CA GLY A 178 3.63 5.13 5.78
C GLY A 178 4.64 6.19 6.22
N TYR A 179 4.86 6.35 7.52
CA TYR A 179 5.88 7.27 8.07
C TYR A 179 7.30 6.67 8.16
N GLY A 180 7.49 5.42 7.72
CA GLY A 180 8.80 4.74 7.68
C GLY A 180 9.12 3.84 8.87
N GLY A 181 8.19 3.66 9.84
CA GLY A 181 8.40 2.75 10.97
C GLY A 181 8.14 1.26 10.67
N GLY A 182 7.54 0.93 9.53
CA GLY A 182 7.19 -0.44 9.14
C GLY A 182 6.24 -1.13 10.13
N TYR A 183 5.45 -0.36 10.88
CA TYR A 183 4.63 -0.91 11.97
C TYR A 183 3.51 -1.82 11.46
N PHE A 184 2.76 -1.40 10.43
CA PHE A 184 1.68 -2.22 9.90
C PHE A 184 2.19 -3.50 9.25
N ASP A 185 3.23 -3.43 8.41
CA ASP A 185 3.78 -4.62 7.75
C ASP A 185 4.28 -5.64 8.78
N ARG A 186 4.97 -5.16 9.82
CA ARG A 186 5.41 -5.99 10.96
C ARG A 186 4.24 -6.55 11.77
N THR A 187 3.17 -5.77 11.93
CA THR A 187 1.98 -6.19 12.68
C THR A 187 1.24 -7.29 11.92
N PHE A 188 1.02 -7.10 10.63
CA PHE A 188 0.33 -8.08 9.78
C PHE A 188 1.14 -9.36 9.64
N ALA A 189 2.46 -9.27 9.49
CA ALA A 189 3.34 -10.45 9.45
C ALA A 189 3.34 -11.25 10.77
N ALA A 190 3.03 -10.62 11.91
CA ALA A 190 2.97 -11.28 13.21
C ALA A 190 1.59 -11.88 13.53
N MET A 191 0.56 -11.57 12.74
CA MET A 191 -0.80 -12.05 12.96
C MET A 191 -1.03 -13.39 12.28
N ARG A 192 -1.63 -14.34 12.99
CA ARG A 192 -2.02 -15.64 12.40
C ARG A 192 -3.06 -15.48 11.28
N THR A 193 -3.96 -14.53 11.45
CA THR A 193 -4.98 -14.17 10.46
C THR A 193 -4.97 -12.65 10.33
N PRO A 194 -4.20 -12.10 9.37
CA PRO A 194 -4.16 -10.66 9.16
C PRO A 194 -5.56 -10.11 8.83
N PRO A 195 -5.91 -8.91 9.33
CA PRO A 195 -7.16 -8.26 8.96
C PRO A 195 -7.14 -7.83 7.50
N VAL A 196 -8.32 -7.54 6.96
CA VAL A 196 -8.43 -6.86 5.67
C VAL A 196 -7.80 -5.46 5.77
N GLY A 197 -6.74 -5.22 4.99
CA GLY A 197 -6.04 -3.94 4.93
C GLY A 197 -6.70 -2.98 3.95
N ILE A 198 -7.33 -1.92 4.46
CA ILE A 198 -7.98 -0.88 3.65
C ILE A 198 -7.13 0.38 3.71
N GLY A 199 -6.40 0.65 2.64
CA GLY A 199 -5.67 1.90 2.45
C GLY A 199 -6.62 3.08 2.24
N VAL A 200 -6.34 4.18 2.91
CA VAL A 200 -7.11 5.44 2.80
C VAL A 200 -6.16 6.57 2.48
N ALA A 201 -6.39 7.28 1.37
CA ALA A 201 -5.51 8.33 0.91
C ALA A 201 -6.26 9.40 0.13
N PHE A 202 -5.63 10.55 -0.07
CA PHE A 202 -6.02 11.44 -1.16
C PHE A 202 -5.33 11.01 -2.47
N GLU A 203 -5.91 11.29 -3.63
CA GLU A 203 -5.31 10.95 -4.94
C GLU A 203 -3.94 11.61 -5.14
N LEU A 204 -3.68 12.76 -4.50
CA LEU A 204 -2.37 13.41 -4.51
C LEU A 204 -1.24 12.48 -4.01
N ALA A 205 -1.56 11.44 -3.22
CA ALA A 205 -0.61 10.47 -2.70
C ALA A 205 -0.25 9.37 -3.72
N ARG A 206 -0.92 9.32 -4.88
CA ARG A 206 -0.66 8.32 -5.92
C ARG A 206 0.74 8.52 -6.54
N THR A 207 1.37 7.41 -6.87
CA THR A 207 2.61 7.36 -7.66
C THR A 207 2.59 6.13 -8.57
N ASP A 208 3.51 6.06 -9.52
CA ASP A 208 3.65 4.92 -10.43
C ASP A 208 4.16 3.66 -9.71
N SER A 209 5.13 3.83 -8.82
CA SER A 209 5.66 2.75 -7.97
C SER A 209 6.31 3.32 -6.71
N ILE A 210 6.19 2.59 -5.60
CA ILE A 210 6.97 2.90 -4.39
C ILE A 210 8.33 2.19 -4.35
N HIS A 211 8.67 1.43 -5.40
CA HIS A 211 9.72 0.40 -5.40
C HIS A 211 9.59 -0.55 -4.18
N PRO A 212 8.54 -1.41 -4.17
CA PRO A 212 8.25 -2.28 -3.04
C PRO A 212 9.44 -3.16 -2.65
N LEU A 213 9.66 -3.31 -1.36
CA LEU A 213 10.66 -4.20 -0.78
C LEU A 213 10.00 -5.52 -0.36
N ALA A 214 10.79 -6.58 -0.19
CA ALA A 214 10.29 -7.93 0.11
C ALA A 214 9.43 -8.04 1.39
N HIS A 215 9.55 -7.07 2.31
CA HIS A 215 8.78 -7.03 3.55
C HIS A 215 7.54 -6.13 3.47
N ASP A 216 7.35 -5.39 2.38
CA ASP A 216 6.18 -4.52 2.23
C ASP A 216 4.94 -5.39 1.98
N HIS A 217 3.87 -5.13 2.73
CA HIS A 217 2.59 -5.82 2.54
C HIS A 217 1.67 -4.96 1.64
N PRO A 218 1.12 -5.48 0.53
CA PRO A 218 0.15 -4.74 -0.26
C PRO A 218 -1.20 -4.66 0.47
N MET A 219 -1.95 -3.59 0.24
CA MET A 219 -3.33 -3.47 0.74
C MET A 219 -4.28 -4.44 0.01
N ASP A 220 -5.41 -4.74 0.64
CA ASP A 220 -6.53 -5.42 0.00
C ASP A 220 -7.36 -4.44 -0.81
N PHE A 221 -7.56 -3.24 -0.28
CA PHE A 221 -8.35 -2.18 -0.91
C PHE A 221 -7.63 -0.84 -0.76
N ILE A 222 -7.80 0.06 -1.73
CA ILE A 222 -7.44 1.47 -1.54
C ILE A 222 -8.62 2.35 -1.94
N VAL A 223 -9.03 3.22 -1.03
CA VAL A 223 -10.09 4.20 -1.23
C VAL A 223 -9.53 5.61 -1.16
N THR A 224 -9.93 6.43 -2.13
CA THR A 224 -9.62 7.86 -2.21
C THR A 224 -10.87 8.67 -2.48
N GLU A 225 -10.73 9.99 -2.64
CA GLU A 225 -11.81 10.87 -3.08
C GLU A 225 -12.32 10.57 -4.50
N ALA A 226 -11.60 9.74 -5.27
CA ALA A 226 -12.03 9.21 -6.57
C ALA A 226 -12.83 7.90 -6.44
N GLY A 227 -12.93 7.32 -5.24
CA GLY A 227 -13.67 6.08 -4.97
C GLY A 227 -12.74 4.91 -4.61
N LEU A 228 -13.21 3.68 -4.87
CA LEU A 228 -12.39 2.48 -4.73
C LEU A 228 -11.45 2.37 -5.94
N VAL A 229 -10.15 2.59 -5.72
CA VAL A 229 -9.16 2.70 -6.80
C VAL A 229 -8.21 1.51 -6.89
N PHE A 230 -8.27 0.61 -5.93
CA PHE A 230 -7.56 -0.67 -5.95
C PHE A 230 -8.37 -1.70 -5.17
N GLU A 231 -8.48 -2.92 -5.72
CA GLU A 231 -9.00 -4.11 -5.06
C GLU A 231 -8.10 -5.27 -5.44
N ARG A 232 -7.51 -5.91 -4.43
CA ARG A 232 -6.65 -7.08 -4.61
C ARG A 232 -7.51 -8.24 -5.08
N SER A 233 -7.17 -8.82 -6.23
CA SER A 233 -7.79 -10.05 -6.67
C SER A 233 -7.61 -11.13 -5.59
N PRO A 234 -8.64 -11.95 -5.31
CA PRO A 234 -8.49 -13.09 -4.42
C PRO A 234 -7.32 -13.94 -4.92
N VAL A 235 -6.41 -14.31 -4.02
CA VAL A 235 -5.43 -15.34 -4.36
C VAL A 235 -6.23 -16.62 -4.55
N CYS A 236 -6.31 -17.14 -5.79
CA CYS A 236 -6.80 -18.48 -6.03
C CYS A 236 -5.90 -19.43 -5.23
N GLY A 237 -6.41 -19.95 -4.12
CA GLY A 237 -5.76 -20.97 -3.31
C GLY A 237 -5.78 -22.33 -3.97
#